data_AF-A0A5K0UX22-F1
#
_entry.id   AF-A0A5K0UX22-F1
#
_cell.length_a   1.000
_cell.length_b   1.000
_cell.length_c   1.000
_cell.angle_alpha   90.00
_cell.angle_beta   90.00
_cell.angle_gamma   90.00
#
_symmetry.space_group_name_H-M   'P 1'
#
loop_
_entity.id
_entity.type
_entity.pdbx_description
1 polymer ?
#
loop_
_entity_poly.entity_id
_entity_poly.type
_entity_poly.pdbx_seq_one_letter_code
_entity_poly.pdbx_strand_id
1 'polypeptide(L)' 'KKGQHEVLVQGGVIDDLARHLVEHYGINKRYIEVLDKTRK' A
#
# COMPACT_ATOMS: atom_id res chain seq x y z
N LYS A 1 -3.06 19.09 -4.23
CA LYS A 1 -2.32 19.71 -3.09
C LYS A 1 -1.33 18.68 -2.56
N LYS A 2 -0.12 19.06 -2.12
CA LYS A 2 0.85 18.09 -1.55
C LYS A 2 0.17 17.30 -0.43
N GLY A 3 0.27 15.97 -0.44
CA GLY A 3 -0.35 15.10 0.56
C GLY A 3 -1.84 14.77 0.36
N GLN A 4 -2.51 15.27 -0.67
CA GLN A 4 -3.96 15.04 -0.85
C GLN A 4 -4.34 13.57 -1.08
N HIS A 5 -3.43 12.79 -1.66
CA HIS A 5 -3.62 11.36 -1.93
C HIS A 5 -2.57 10.51 -1.21
N GLU A 6 -1.90 11.09 -0.21
CA GLU A 6 -0.91 10.40 0.62
C GLU A 6 -1.55 10.07 1.97
N VAL A 7 -1.42 8.82 2.39
CA VAL A 7 -1.91 8.35 3.69
C VAL A 7 -0.72 7.82 4.46
N LEU A 8 -0.54 8.32 5.69
CA LEU A 8 0.42 7.75 6.62
C LEU A 8 -0.23 6.59 7.35
N VAL A 9 0.45 5.45 7.31
CA VAL A 9 0.05 4.24 8.02
C VAL A 9 1.17 3.84 8.99
N GLN A 10 0.82 3.06 10.00
CA GLN A 10 1.78 2.56 10.97
C GLN A 10 2.80 1.63 10.30
N GLY A 11 4.02 1.55 10.84
CA GLY A 11 5.08 0.71 10.28
C GLY A 11 4.75 -0.79 10.33
N GLY A 12 5.27 -1.55 9.36
CA GLY A 12 5.20 -3.02 9.33
C GLY A 12 3.96 -3.62 8.67
N VAL A 13 2.96 -2.82 8.26
CA VAL A 13 1.69 -3.31 7.70
C VAL A 13 1.60 -3.19 6.17
N ILE A 14 2.70 -2.91 5.47
CA ILE A 14 2.67 -2.60 4.03
C ILE A 14 2.17 -3.77 3.18
N ASP A 15 2.59 -5.00 3.51
CA ASP A 15 2.16 -6.21 2.82
C ASP A 15 0.68 -6.51 3.11
N ASP A 16 0.22 -6.29 4.35
CA ASP A 16 -1.18 -6.48 4.75
C ASP A 16 -2.11 -5.47 4.07
N LEU A 17 -1.68 -4.21 3.95
CA LEU A 17 -2.44 -3.17 3.26
C LEU A 17 -2.60 -3.49 1.77
N ALA A 18 -1.52 -3.93 1.12
CA ALA A 18 -1.57 -4.34 -0.28
C ALA A 18 -2.54 -5.51 -0.50
N ARG A 19 -2.52 -6.52 0.39
CA ARG A 19 -3.48 -7.62 0.37
C ARG A 19 -4.91 -7.14 0.58
N HIS A 20 -5.15 -6.26 1.55
CA HIS A 20 -6.47 -5.71 1.85
C HIS A 20 -7.08 -4.94 0.67
N LEU A 21 -6.26 -4.17 -0.07
CA LEU A 21 -6.70 -3.45 -1.27
C LEU A 21 -7.19 -4.40 -2.38
N VAL A 22 -6.58 -5.58 -2.51
CA VAL A 22 -7.02 -6.59 -3.47
C VAL A 22 -8.27 -7.29 -2.97
N GLU A 23 -8.26 -7.81 -1.74
CA GLU A 23 -9.30 -8.69 -1.21
C GLU A 23 -10.61 -7.96 -0.89
N HIS A 24 -10.53 -6.78 -0.30
CA HIS A 24 -11.72 -6.04 0.15
C HIS A 24 -12.20 -5.00 -0.86
N TYR A 25 -11.27 -4.39 -1.62
CA TYR A 25 -11.60 -3.33 -2.57
C TYR A 25 -11.52 -3.78 -4.03
N GLY A 26 -11.11 -5.02 -4.31
CA GLY A 26 -11.04 -5.55 -5.67
C GLY A 26 -10.02 -4.84 -6.56
N ILE A 27 -9.08 -4.10 -5.98
CA ILE A 27 -8.08 -3.35 -6.74
C ILE A 27 -7.16 -4.36 -7.41
N ASN A 28 -7.08 -4.29 -8.74
CA ASN A 28 -6.22 -5.19 -9.49
C ASN A 28 -4.76 -4.96 -9.11
N LYS A 29 -4.02 -6.04 -8.81
CA LYS A 29 -2.60 -6.03 -8.43
C LYS A 29 -1.71 -5.22 -9.37
N ARG A 30 -2.04 -5.11 -10.66
CA ARG A 30 -1.26 -4.29 -11.62
C ARG A 30 -1.24 -2.79 -11.28
N TYR A 31 -2.16 -2.33 -10.44
CA TYR A 31 -2.26 -0.95 -9.97
C TYR A 31 -1.67 -0.75 -8.57
N ILE A 32 -1.07 -1.80 -7.98
CA ILE A 32 -0.51 -1.76 -6.62
C ILE A 32 0.98 -2.06 -6.72
N GLU A 33 1.80 -1.11 -6.27
CA GLU A 33 3.25 -1.28 -6.14
C GLU A 33 3.62 -1.23 -4.65
N VAL A 34 4.29 -2.27 -4.16
CA VAL A 34 4.77 -2.35 -2.78
C VAL A 34 6.28 -2.10 -2.77
N LEU A 35 6.69 -1.00 -2.13
CA LEU A 35 8.09 -0.58 -2.04
C LEU A 35 8.56 -0.60 -0.59
N ASP A 36 9.25 -1.66 -0.18
CA ASP A 36 9.93 -1.73 1.11
C ASP A 36 11.36 -1.18 0.98
N LYS A 37 11.58 0.07 1.42
CA LYS A 37 12.89 0.72 1.38
C LYS A 37 13.85 0.23 2.47
N THR A 38 13.41 -0.68 3.34
CA THR A 38 14.20 -1.21 4.45
C THR A 38 14.79 -2.59 4.15
N ARG A 39 14.31 -3.29 3.11
CA ARG A 39 14.95 -4.50 2.58
C ARG A 39 16.15 -4.14 1.72
N LYS A 40 17.29 -4.76 2.00
CA LYS A 40 18.54 -4.67 1.20
C LYS A 40 18.56 -5.73 0.12
#